data_AF-A0A946QGS8-F1
#
_entry.id   AF-A0A946QGS8-F1
#
_cell.length_a   1.000
_cell.length_b   1.000
_cell.length_c   1.000
_cell.angle_alpha   90.00
_cell.angle_beta   90.00
_cell.angle_gamma   90.00
#
_symmetry.space_group_name_H-M   'P 1'
#
loop_
_entity.id
_entity.type
_entity.pdbx_description
1 polymer ?
#
loop_
_entity_poly.entity_id
_entity_poly.type
_entity_poly.pdbx_seq_one_letter_code
_entity_poly.pdbx_strand_id
1 'polypeptide(L)' 'MEKAEYMEKATQHIVDADEEAVEKLAREYLEDGFNPLEMIEKGLSEGIRKLGDLFDRGEIFLPHLIIASEA' A
#
# COMPACT_ATOMS: atom_id res chain seq x y z
N MET A 1 -11.98 4.11 -10.97
CA MET A 1 -11.67 2.66 -11.18
C MET A 1 -12.61 1.81 -10.33
N GLU A 2 -12.57 0.47 -10.41
CA GLU A 2 -13.27 -0.35 -9.41
C GLU A 2 -12.50 -0.36 -8.07
N LYS A 3 -13.21 -0.49 -6.95
CA LYS A 3 -12.60 -0.52 -5.61
C LYS A 3 -11.50 -1.58 -5.47
N ALA A 4 -11.70 -2.76 -6.06
CA ALA A 4 -10.72 -3.83 -6.02
C ALA A 4 -9.38 -3.43 -6.66
N GLU A 5 -9.44 -2.69 -7.76
CA GLU A 5 -8.25 -2.23 -8.49
C GLU A 5 -7.47 -1.18 -7.68
N TYR A 6 -8.16 -0.32 -6.91
CA TYR A 6 -7.50 0.58 -5.96
C TYR A 6 -6.75 -0.17 -4.86
N MET A 7 -7.34 -1.24 -4.31
CA MET A 7 -6.68 -2.02 -3.24
C MET A 7 -5.44 -2.74 -3.75
N GLU A 8 -5.52 -3.33 -4.94
CA GLU A 8 -4.39 -4.01 -5.57
C GLU A 8 -3.24 -3.04 -5.86
N LYS A 9 -3.55 -1.88 -6.45
CA LYS A 9 -2.54 -0.83 -6.71
C LYS A 9 -1.97 -0.26 -5.42
N ALA A 10 -2.79 0.00 -4.41
CA ALA A 10 -2.34 0.50 -3.11
C ALA A 10 -1.38 -0.48 -2.44
N THR A 11 -1.71 -1.77 -2.45
CA THR A 11 -0.85 -2.83 -1.93
C THR A 11 0.48 -2.85 -2.69
N GLN A 12 0.43 -2.79 -4.01
CA GLN A 12 1.63 -2.87 -4.85
C GLN A 12 2.54 -1.65 -4.68
N HIS A 13 1.99 -0.43 -4.65
CA HIS A 13 2.79 0.79 -4.45
C HIS A 13 3.46 0.83 -3.08
N ILE A 14 2.81 0.32 -2.03
CA ILE A 14 3.44 0.14 -0.71
C ILE A 14 4.58 -0.88 -0.77
N VAL A 15 4.39 -2.01 -1.45
CA VAL A 15 5.44 -3.03 -1.63
C VAL A 15 6.64 -2.47 -2.37
N ASP A 16 6.40 -1.59 -3.35
CA ASP A 16 7.43 -0.93 -4.14
C ASP A 16 8.03 0.31 -3.44
N ALA A 17 7.48 0.70 -2.29
CA ALA A 17 7.82 1.91 -1.54
C ALA A 17 7.76 3.20 -2.40
N ASP A 18 6.75 3.29 -3.27
CA ASP A 18 6.53 4.43 -4.17
C ASP A 18 5.51 5.40 -3.57
N GLU A 19 6.00 6.31 -2.72
CA GLU A 19 5.19 7.33 -2.03
C GLU A 19 4.41 8.22 -3.01
N GLU A 20 5.02 8.63 -4.14
CA GLU A 20 4.36 9.47 -5.14
C GLU A 20 3.17 8.74 -5.78
N ALA A 21 3.31 7.45 -6.08
CA ALA A 21 2.23 6.63 -6.62
C ALA A 21 1.12 6.38 -5.58
N VAL A 22 1.46 6.13 -4.31
CA VAL A 22 0.48 6.00 -3.22
C VAL A 22 -0.32 7.29 -3.05
N GLU A 23 0.35 8.44 -3.01
CA GLU A 23 -0.30 9.74 -2.83
C GLU A 23 -1.27 10.02 -3.98
N LYS A 24 -0.82 9.81 -5.22
CA LYS A 24 -1.66 10.01 -6.40
C LYS A 24 -2.88 9.08 -6.38
N LEU A 25 -2.68 7.81 -6.09
CA LEU A 25 -3.75 6.82 -6.04
C LEU A 25 -4.77 7.16 -4.95
N ALA A 26 -4.31 7.62 -3.78
CA ALA A 26 -5.18 8.04 -2.68
C ALA A 26 -6.02 9.27 -3.05
N ARG A 27 -5.45 10.23 -3.78
CA ARG A 27 -6.19 11.38 -4.31
C ARG A 27 -7.29 10.94 -5.27
N GLU A 28 -6.95 10.08 -6.24
CA GLU A 28 -7.93 9.52 -7.18
C GLU A 28 -9.04 8.74 -6.45
N TYR A 29 -8.70 8.00 -5.40
CA TYR A 29 -9.66 7.24 -4.59
C TYR A 29 -10.65 8.14 -3.83
N LEU A 30 -10.16 9.27 -3.31
CA LEU A 30 -10.98 10.28 -2.66
C LEU A 30 -11.88 11.03 -3.67
N GLU A 31 -11.37 11.33 -4.86
CA GLU A 31 -12.13 11.97 -5.94
C GLU A 31 -13.28 11.09 -6.45
N ASP A 32 -13.08 9.77 -6.50
CA ASP A 32 -14.12 8.79 -6.81
C ASP A 32 -15.16 8.63 -5.66
N GLY A 33 -14.98 9.33 -4.53
CA GLY A 33 -15.94 9.40 -3.43
C GLY A 33 -15.96 8.15 -2.53
N PHE A 34 -14.88 7.37 -2.54
CA PHE A 34 -14.78 6.17 -1.72
C PHE A 34 -14.33 6.45 -0.28
N ASN A 35 -14.55 5.49 0.62
CA ASN A 35 -14.23 5.65 2.04
C ASN A 35 -12.71 5.44 2.28
N PRO A 36 -11.94 6.47 2.66
CA PRO A 36 -10.49 6.36 2.83
C PRO A 36 -10.05 5.29 3.84
N LEU A 37 -10.88 5.01 4.86
CA LEU A 37 -10.58 3.96 5.83
C LEU A 37 -10.49 2.58 5.16
N GLU A 38 -11.32 2.34 4.13
CA GLU A 38 -11.29 1.07 3.40
C GLU A 38 -9.97 0.89 2.64
N MET A 39 -9.41 1.97 2.07
CA MET A 39 -8.11 1.92 1.40
C MET A 39 -6.96 1.68 2.38
N ILE A 40 -7.02 2.30 3.56
CA ILE A 40 -6.02 2.10 4.62
C ILE A 40 -6.03 0.64 5.08
N GLU A 41 -7.20 0.10 5.39
CA GLU A 41 -7.33 -1.25 5.95
C GLU A 41 -7.07 -2.36 4.93
N LYS A 42 -7.56 -2.21 3.69
CA LYS A 42 -7.58 -3.29 2.68
C LYS A 42 -6.56 -3.11 1.56
N GLY A 43 -5.95 -1.94 1.43
CA GLY A 43 -4.90 -1.66 0.45
C GLY A 43 -3.55 -1.48 1.14
N LEU A 44 -3.38 -0.35 1.83
CA LEU A 44 -2.08 0.05 2.38
C LEU A 44 -1.58 -0.92 3.45
N SER A 45 -2.45 -1.27 4.42
CA SER A 45 -2.10 -2.20 5.50
C SER A 45 -1.77 -3.60 4.99
N GLU A 46 -2.42 -4.06 3.92
CA GLU A 46 -2.12 -5.36 3.30
C GLU A 46 -0.74 -5.36 2.63
N GLY A 47 -0.33 -4.24 2.02
CA GLY A 47 1.03 -4.05 1.50
C GLY A 47 2.09 -4.21 2.58
N ILE A 48 1.90 -3.56 3.73
CA ILE A 48 2.81 -3.66 4.87
C ILE A 48 2.85 -5.09 5.43
N ARG A 49 1.70 -5.77 5.56
CA ARG A 49 1.66 -7.17 6.02
C ARG A 49 2.45 -8.08 5.08
N LYS A 50 2.30 -7.92 3.78
CA LYS A 50 3.03 -8.70 2.77
C LYS A 50 4.55 -8.50 2.88
N LEU A 51 5.00 -7.27 3.13
CA LEU A 51 6.41 -6.99 3.39
C LEU A 51 6.87 -7.60 4.73
N GLY A 52 6.03 -7.57 5.76
CA GLY A 52 6.28 -8.27 7.03
C GLY A 52 6.51 -9.77 6.83
N ASP A 53 5.65 -10.43 6.06
CA ASP A 53 5.80 -11.85 5.72
C ASP A 53 7.10 -12.12 4.93
N LEU A 54 7.47 -11.23 4.02
CA LEU A 54 8.72 -11.33 3.26
C LEU A 54 9.95 -11.16 4.17
N PHE A 55 9.88 -10.26 5.14
CA PHE A 55 10.93 -10.05 6.14
C PHE A 55 11.07 -11.29 7.02
N ASP A 56 9.96 -11.85 7.51
CA ASP A 56 9.95 -13.06 8.33
C ASP A 56 10.55 -14.27 7.58
N ARG A 57 10.38 -14.32 6.25
CA ARG A 57 11.01 -15.34 5.38
C ARG A 57 12.47 -15.04 5.02
N GLY A 58 13.00 -13.88 5.40
CA GLY A 58 14.35 -13.44 5.06
C GLY A 58 14.53 -13.07 3.59
N GLU A 59 13.44 -12.75 2.88
CA GLU A 59 13.45 -12.34 1.47
C GLU A 59 13.72 -10.84 1.29
N ILE A 60 13.39 -10.03 2.31
CA ILE A 60 13.74 -8.60 2.38
C ILE A 60 14.42 -8.27 3.70
N PHE A 61 15.06 -7.10 3.76
CA PHE A 61 15.67 -6.58 4.99
C PHE A 61 14.76 -5.59 5.70
N LEU A 62 14.90 -5.49 7.03
CA LEU A 62 14.13 -4.57 7.88
C LEU A 62 14.10 -3.12 7.38
N PRO A 63 15.19 -2.52 6.84
CA PRO A 63 15.13 -1.17 6.28
C PRO A 63 14.10 -1.00 5.16
N HIS A 64 13.89 -2.03 4.32
CA HIS A 64 12.88 -1.95 3.25
C HIS A 64 11.46 -1.88 3.83
N LEU A 65 11.19 -2.65 4.89
CA LEU A 65 9.91 -2.63 5.60
C LEU A 65 9.66 -1.25 6.25
N ILE A 66 10.70 -0.64 6.83
CA ILE A 66 10.60 0.70 7.44
C ILE A 66 10.26 1.75 6.37
N ILE A 67 10.99 1.77 5.25
CA ILE A 67 10.74 2.74 4.17
C ILE A 67 9.30 2.60 3.64
N ALA A 68 8.85 1.37 3.39
CA ALA A 68 7.49 1.15 2.93
C ALA A 68 6.41 1.58 3.93
N SER A 69 6.71 1.58 5.24
CA SER A 69 5.79 2.05 6.28
C SER A 69 5.66 3.57 6.37
N GLU A 70 6.56 4.30 5.72
CA GLU A 70 6.54 5.76 5.63
C GLU A 70 5.81 6.27 4.39
N ALA A 71 5.65 5.41 3.37
CA ALA A 71 4.86 5.66 2.16
C ALA A 71 3.34 5.57 2.43
#